data_AF-A0A1W9TWD1-F1
#
_entry.id   AF-A0A1W9TWD1-F1
#
_cell.length_a   1.000
_cell.length_b   1.000
_cell.length_c   1.000
_cell.angle_alpha   90.00
_cell.angle_beta   90.00
_cell.angle_gamma   90.00
#
_symmetry.space_group_name_H-M   'P 1'
#
loop_
_entity.id
_entity.type
_entity.pdbx_description
1 polymer ?
#
loop_
_entity_poly.entity_id
_entity_poly.type
_entity_poly.pdbx_seq_one_letter_code
_entity_poly.pdbx_strand_id
1 'polypeptide(L)'
;MKQSALFKHGELQDENIEQIGYRLYLKFSDRTPAKATLYHNNTLVKIIELSDKVAKKLLVVEAVEMGAEKKALAAALGITRQTVHNYVEINKYVGIEGLIHNYSPLRSKSLREQRRRHSNRRSTGNKARQVEEIHKQEREACGSQRELPLATVPIAAGDQPVREEHNWKDTCYGVWLFFSYNVGW
;
A
#
# COMPACT_ATOMS: atom_id res chain seq x y z
N MET A 1 39.89 -32.50 -5.99
CA MET A 1 38.85 -32.68 -4.96
C MET A 1 37.58 -32.00 -5.46
N LYS A 2 36.50 -32.75 -5.70
CA LYS A 2 35.22 -32.20 -6.19
C LYS A 2 34.45 -31.63 -5.00
N GLN A 3 34.25 -30.31 -4.96
CA GLN A 3 33.32 -29.69 -4.02
C GLN A 3 31.90 -29.99 -4.50
N SER A 4 31.21 -30.88 -3.80
CA SER A 4 29.77 -31.10 -3.98
C SER A 4 29.02 -29.92 -3.38
N ALA A 5 28.30 -29.16 -4.20
CA ALA A 5 27.38 -28.12 -3.76
C ALA A 5 26.32 -28.72 -2.82
N LEU A 6 26.37 -28.34 -1.54
CA LEU A 6 25.56 -28.87 -0.45
C LEU A 6 24.14 -28.29 -0.34
N PHE A 7 23.72 -27.48 -1.30
CA PHE A 7 22.39 -26.87 -1.30
C PHE A 7 21.73 -26.99 -2.66
N LYS A 8 21.11 -28.15 -2.92
CA LYS A 8 19.94 -28.18 -3.79
C LYS A 8 18.78 -27.62 -2.98
N HIS A 9 18.59 -26.31 -2.99
CA HIS A 9 17.26 -25.75 -2.69
C HIS A 9 16.38 -26.14 -3.88
N GLY A 10 15.85 -27.36 -3.81
CA GLY A 10 14.70 -27.74 -4.60
C GLY A 10 13.53 -26.93 -4.05
N GLU A 11 13.43 -25.66 -4.44
CA GLU A 11 12.14 -25.00 -4.45
C GLU A 11 11.34 -25.73 -5.51
N LEU A 12 10.51 -26.67 -5.07
CA LEU A 12 9.33 -27.05 -5.83
C LEU A 12 8.59 -25.74 -6.08
N GLN A 13 8.80 -25.17 -7.25
CA GLN A 13 7.96 -24.11 -7.79
C GLN A 13 6.61 -24.76 -8.07
N ASP A 14 5.85 -25.03 -7.01
CA ASP A 14 4.42 -25.27 -7.15
C ASP A 14 3.88 -24.03 -7.86
N GLU A 15 3.42 -24.17 -9.10
CA GLU A 15 2.88 -23.08 -9.94
C GLU A 15 1.74 -22.30 -9.25
N ASN A 16 1.18 -22.89 -8.18
CA ASN A 16 0.09 -22.34 -7.38
C ASN A 16 0.53 -21.55 -6.14
N ILE A 17 1.83 -21.28 -5.97
CA ILE A 17 2.35 -20.47 -4.85
C ILE A 17 2.73 -19.08 -5.35
N GLU A 18 2.04 -18.08 -4.82
CA GLU A 18 2.31 -16.67 -5.09
C GLU A 18 2.96 -16.03 -3.86
N GLN A 19 4.18 -15.49 -4.02
CA GLN A 19 4.84 -14.72 -2.97
C GLN A 19 4.27 -13.31 -2.88
N ILE A 20 3.99 -12.86 -1.66
CA ILE A 20 3.29 -11.60 -1.42
C ILE A 20 4.09 -10.66 -0.52
N GLY A 21 5.02 -11.21 0.27
CA GLY A 21 5.89 -10.42 1.12
C GLY A 21 6.98 -11.27 1.73
N TYR A 22 7.72 -10.68 2.68
CA TYR A 22 8.79 -11.39 3.36
C TYR A 22 8.23 -12.57 4.15
N ARG A 23 8.55 -13.80 3.70
CA ARG A 23 8.07 -15.06 4.28
C ARG A 23 6.53 -15.17 4.34
N LEU A 24 5.85 -14.46 3.44
CA LEU A 24 4.40 -14.46 3.25
C LEU A 24 4.06 -14.92 1.84
N TYR A 25 3.24 -15.95 1.72
CA TYR A 25 2.79 -16.46 0.43
C TYR A 25 1.36 -16.98 0.49
N LEU A 26 0.67 -16.92 -0.65
CA LEU A 26 -0.61 -17.57 -0.86
C LEU A 26 -0.40 -18.86 -1.64
N LYS A 27 -1.05 -19.93 -1.19
CA LYS A 27 -1.19 -21.15 -1.97
C LYS A 27 -2.63 -21.28 -2.44
N PHE A 28 -2.81 -21.36 -3.75
CA PHE A 28 -4.10 -21.58 -4.37
C PHE A 28 -4.36 -23.07 -4.59
N SER A 29 -5.62 -23.49 -4.44
CA SER A 29 -6.03 -24.85 -4.78
C SER A 29 -6.77 -24.86 -6.12
N ASP A 30 -6.41 -25.78 -7.01
CA ASP A 30 -7.12 -25.97 -8.30
C ASP A 30 -8.51 -26.62 -8.13
N ARG A 31 -8.88 -26.98 -6.90
CA ARG A 31 -10.17 -27.60 -6.59
C ARG A 31 -11.27 -26.54 -6.56
N THR A 32 -12.45 -26.90 -7.04
CA THR A 32 -13.67 -26.09 -6.91
C THR A 32 -14.38 -26.43 -5.59
N PRO A 33 -14.75 -25.44 -4.74
CA PRO A 33 -14.49 -24.00 -4.88
C PRO A 33 -13.02 -23.65 -4.63
N ALA A 34 -12.49 -22.68 -5.41
CA ALA A 34 -11.09 -22.27 -5.32
C ALA A 34 -10.77 -21.72 -3.92
N LYS A 35 -9.90 -22.43 -3.18
CA LYS A 35 -9.43 -22.03 -1.87
C LYS A 35 -8.09 -21.33 -1.98
N ALA A 36 -7.91 -20.30 -1.16
CA ALA A 36 -6.62 -19.65 -0.97
C ALA A 36 -6.18 -19.84 0.48
N THR A 37 -4.92 -20.25 0.63
CA THR A 37 -4.29 -20.54 1.92
C THR A 37 -3.18 -19.54 2.15
N LEU A 38 -3.26 -18.79 3.25
CA LEU A 38 -2.25 -17.83 3.65
C LEU A 38 -1.25 -18.47 4.61
N TYR A 39 0.02 -18.40 4.25
CA TYR A 39 1.12 -18.88 5.07
C TYR A 39 2.02 -17.73 5.48
N HIS A 40 2.51 -17.80 6.72
CA HIS A 40 3.53 -16.92 7.27
C HIS A 40 4.61 -17.77 7.93
N ASN A 41 5.88 -17.62 7.54
CA ASN A 41 6.98 -18.44 8.04
C ASN A 41 6.68 -19.96 7.96
N ASN A 42 6.10 -20.42 6.84
CA ASN A 42 5.63 -21.80 6.62
C ASN A 42 4.57 -22.30 7.60
N THR A 43 3.98 -21.41 8.40
CA THR A 43 2.86 -21.73 9.29
C THR A 43 1.57 -21.32 8.61
N LEU A 44 0.57 -22.21 8.65
CA LEU A 44 -0.75 -21.92 8.13
C LEU A 44 -1.42 -20.88 9.03
N VAL A 45 -1.74 -19.72 8.45
CA VAL A 45 -2.44 -18.65 9.17
C VAL A 45 -3.94 -18.81 8.96
N LYS A 46 -4.37 -18.93 7.69
CA LYS A 46 -5.79 -18.92 7.34
C LYS A 46 -6.08 -19.61 6.03
N ILE A 47 -7.24 -20.23 5.96
CA ILE A 47 -7.81 -20.81 4.74
C ILE A 47 -9.08 -20.02 4.42
N ILE A 48 -9.22 -19.58 3.18
CA ILE A 48 -10.43 -18.91 2.71
C ILE A 48 -10.92 -19.53 1.41
N GLU A 49 -12.21 -19.36 1.15
CA GLU A 49 -12.81 -19.63 -0.16
C GLU A 49 -12.87 -18.32 -0.95
N LEU A 50 -12.37 -18.34 -2.19
CA LEU A 50 -12.29 -17.15 -3.03
C LEU A 50 -13.65 -16.68 -3.57
N SER A 51 -14.66 -17.55 -3.52
CA SER A 51 -16.06 -17.25 -3.87
C SER A 51 -16.70 -16.28 -2.88
N ASP A 52 -16.30 -16.32 -1.61
CA ASP A 52 -16.80 -15.41 -0.59
C ASP A 52 -16.09 -14.06 -0.65
N LYS A 53 -16.85 -13.04 -1.05
CA LYS A 53 -16.39 -11.65 -1.11
C LYS A 53 -15.99 -11.10 0.26
N VAL A 54 -16.65 -11.53 1.32
CA VAL A 54 -16.36 -11.08 2.68
C VAL A 54 -15.06 -11.70 3.18
N ALA A 55 -14.90 -13.01 3.04
CA ALA A 55 -13.66 -13.70 3.37
C ALA A 55 -12.45 -13.11 2.61
N LYS A 56 -12.61 -12.80 1.32
CA LYS A 56 -11.56 -12.15 0.51
C LYS A 56 -11.15 -10.79 1.07
N LYS A 57 -12.11 -9.94 1.44
CA LYS A 57 -11.82 -8.62 2.04
C LYS A 57 -11.06 -8.74 3.35
N LEU A 58 -11.47 -9.67 4.22
CA LEU A 58 -10.83 -9.90 5.52
C LEU A 58 -9.40 -10.40 5.34
N LEU A 59 -9.17 -11.36 4.43
CA LEU A 59 -7.83 -11.83 4.12
C LEU A 59 -6.93 -10.72 3.62
N VAL A 60 -7.42 -9.83 2.75
CA VAL A 60 -6.62 -8.72 2.22
C VAL A 60 -6.11 -7.81 3.34
N VAL A 61 -6.99 -7.47 4.28
CA VAL A 61 -6.63 -6.60 5.40
C VAL A 61 -5.62 -7.28 6.33
N GLU A 62 -5.89 -8.53 6.74
CA GLU A 62 -5.00 -9.30 7.61
C GLU A 62 -3.62 -9.52 6.96
N ALA A 63 -3.57 -9.83 5.67
CA ALA A 63 -2.31 -10.01 4.95
C ALA A 63 -1.48 -8.72 4.95
N VAL A 64 -2.10 -7.57 4.69
CA VAL A 64 -1.40 -6.27 4.71
C VAL A 64 -0.93 -5.91 6.12
N GLU A 65 -1.72 -6.20 7.15
CA GLU A 65 -1.31 -6.00 8.56
C GLU A 65 -0.10 -6.88 8.93
N MET A 66 0.02 -8.07 8.37
CA MET A 66 1.20 -8.94 8.52
C MET A 66 2.42 -8.50 7.69
N GLY A 67 2.31 -7.46 6.86
CA GLY A 67 3.42 -6.94 6.06
C GLY A 67 3.41 -7.38 4.59
N ALA A 68 2.28 -7.86 4.07
CA ALA A 68 2.12 -8.13 2.64
C ALA A 68 2.32 -6.87 1.78
N GLU A 69 3.02 -7.01 0.65
CA GLU A 69 3.10 -5.97 -0.35
C GLU A 69 1.77 -5.85 -1.10
N LYS A 70 1.17 -4.65 -1.10
CA LYS A 70 -0.13 -4.39 -1.74
C LYS A 70 -0.15 -4.73 -3.23
N LYS A 71 0.98 -4.58 -3.93
CA LYS A 71 1.11 -4.86 -5.36
C LYS A 71 1.10 -6.37 -5.63
N ALA A 72 1.90 -7.13 -4.90
CA ALA A 72 1.96 -8.59 -5.02
C ALA A 72 0.62 -9.24 -4.59
N LEU A 73 0.01 -8.75 -3.51
CA LEU A 73 -1.29 -9.22 -3.05
C LEU A 73 -2.40 -8.97 -4.09
N ALA A 74 -2.37 -7.81 -4.73
CA ALA A 74 -3.29 -7.44 -5.79
C ALA A 74 -3.17 -8.38 -7.00
N ALA A 75 -1.93 -8.66 -7.44
CA ALA A 75 -1.65 -9.60 -8.52
C ALA A 75 -2.16 -11.01 -8.18
N ALA A 76 -1.80 -11.54 -7.01
CA ALA A 76 -2.17 -12.88 -6.58
C ALA A 76 -3.70 -13.09 -6.49
N LEU A 77 -4.44 -12.08 -6.06
CA LEU A 77 -5.91 -12.17 -5.90
C LEU A 77 -6.71 -11.72 -7.14
N GLY A 78 -6.03 -11.25 -8.19
CA GLY A 78 -6.67 -10.73 -9.40
C GLY A 78 -7.50 -9.47 -9.15
N ILE A 79 -7.07 -8.61 -8.22
CA ILE A 79 -7.74 -7.36 -7.85
C ILE A 79 -6.82 -6.16 -8.07
N THR A 80 -7.38 -4.97 -8.25
CA THR A 80 -6.56 -3.76 -8.41
C THR A 80 -5.90 -3.36 -7.09
N ARG A 81 -4.66 -2.84 -7.15
CA ARG A 81 -3.95 -2.23 -5.99
C ARG A 81 -4.81 -1.20 -5.25
N GLN A 82 -5.59 -0.40 -5.98
CA GLN A 82 -6.49 0.60 -5.39
C GLN A 82 -7.56 -0.06 -4.50
N THR A 83 -8.10 -1.20 -4.92
CA THR A 83 -9.10 -1.95 -4.14
C THR A 83 -8.51 -2.47 -2.83
N VAL A 84 -7.28 -3.00 -2.87
CA VAL A 84 -6.54 -3.41 -1.67
C VAL A 84 -6.36 -2.24 -0.72
N HIS A 85 -5.94 -1.08 -1.26
CA HIS A 85 -5.77 0.13 -0.47
C HIS A 85 -7.08 0.59 0.19
N ASN A 86 -8.17 0.62 -0.58
CA ASN A 86 -9.50 1.00 -0.08
C ASN A 86 -9.95 0.08 1.07
N TYR A 87 -9.72 -1.23 0.98
CA TYR A 87 -10.09 -2.16 2.07
C TYR A 87 -9.33 -1.88 3.35
N VAL A 88 -8.03 -1.62 3.25
CA VAL A 88 -7.18 -1.28 4.39
C VAL A 88 -7.61 0.05 5.03
N GLU A 89 -7.91 1.07 4.23
CA GLU A 89 -8.37 2.36 4.74
C GLU A 89 -9.76 2.28 5.39
N ILE A 90 -10.69 1.55 4.77
CA ILE A 90 -12.01 1.31 5.36
C ILE A 90 -11.87 0.61 6.72
N ASN A 91 -10.96 -0.38 6.84
CA ASN A 91 -10.71 -1.02 8.13
C ASN A 91 -10.11 -0.05 9.15
N LYS A 92 -9.18 0.82 8.73
CA LYS A 92 -8.55 1.80 9.62
C LYS A 92 -9.55 2.80 10.22
N TYR A 93 -10.47 3.32 9.41
CA TYR A 93 -11.41 4.37 9.86
C TYR A 93 -12.73 3.83 10.41
N VAL A 94 -13.25 2.74 9.85
CA VAL A 94 -14.59 2.21 10.18
C VAL A 94 -14.53 0.88 10.93
N GLY A 95 -13.41 0.17 10.83
CA GLY A 95 -13.24 -1.16 11.40
C GLY A 95 -13.90 -2.26 10.56
N ILE A 96 -13.86 -3.47 11.12
CA ILE A 96 -14.30 -4.70 10.47
C ILE A 96 -15.80 -4.66 10.12
N GLU A 97 -16.65 -4.06 10.95
CA GLU A 97 -18.09 -3.93 10.64
C GLU A 97 -18.34 -3.08 9.39
N GLY A 98 -17.54 -2.04 9.16
CA GLY A 98 -17.61 -1.23 7.95
C GLY A 98 -17.20 -1.98 6.70
N LEU A 99 -16.18 -2.83 6.82
CA LEU A 99 -15.68 -3.65 5.73
C LEU A 99 -16.69 -4.73 5.28
N ILE A 100 -17.36 -5.36 6.26
CA ILE A 100 -18.31 -6.46 6.04
C ILE A 100 -19.70 -5.94 5.67
N HIS A 101 -20.22 -4.95 6.41
CA HIS A 101 -21.63 -4.54 6.33
C HIS A 101 -21.85 -3.14 5.74
N ASN A 102 -20.80 -2.47 5.27
CA ASN A 102 -20.85 -1.15 4.63
C ASN A 102 -21.57 -0.05 5.46
N TYR A 103 -21.66 -0.18 6.79
CA TYR A 103 -22.14 0.87 7.69
C TYR A 103 -21.09 1.16 8.77
N SER A 104 -21.08 2.39 9.29
CA SER A 104 -20.17 2.77 10.37
C SER A 104 -20.89 2.58 11.71
N PRO A 105 -20.40 1.70 12.62
CA PRO A 105 -20.99 1.56 13.93
C PRO A 105 -20.74 2.83 14.77
N LEU A 106 -21.76 3.31 15.48
CA LEU A 106 -21.62 4.41 16.44
C LEU A 106 -21.19 3.82 17.79
N ARG A 107 -20.11 4.35 18.39
CA ARG A 107 -19.57 3.86 19.68
C ARG A 107 -20.58 3.88 20.83
N SER A 108 -21.60 4.75 20.79
CA SER A 108 -22.57 4.94 21.87
C SER A 108 -23.73 3.96 21.89
N LYS A 109 -23.88 3.08 20.89
CA LYS A 109 -25.02 2.13 20.83
C LYS A 109 -24.55 0.69 20.66
N SER A 110 -25.39 -0.25 21.09
CA SER A 110 -25.10 -1.67 20.95
C SER A 110 -24.99 -2.09 19.48
N LEU A 111 -23.98 -2.91 19.17
CA LEU A 111 -23.73 -3.41 17.80
C LEU A 111 -24.91 -4.21 17.27
N ARG A 112 -25.56 -5.02 18.12
CA ARG A 112 -26.72 -5.85 17.73
C ARG A 112 -27.88 -5.01 17.20
N GLU A 113 -28.21 -3.91 17.88
CA GLU A 113 -29.27 -3.02 17.43
C GLU A 113 -28.90 -2.26 16.17
N GLN A 114 -27.64 -1.84 16.03
CA GLN A 114 -27.16 -1.20 14.81
C GLN A 114 -27.24 -2.13 13.61
N ARG A 115 -26.82 -3.39 13.76
CA ARG A 115 -26.97 -4.43 12.72
C ARG A 115 -28.43 -4.58 12.31
N ARG A 116 -29.36 -4.59 13.26
CA ARG A 116 -30.81 -4.68 12.98
C ARG A 116 -31.31 -3.43 12.25
N ARG A 117 -30.96 -2.23 12.70
CA ARG A 117 -31.41 -0.96 12.08
C ARG A 117 -30.86 -0.78 10.66
N HIS A 118 -29.61 -1.21 10.42
CA HIS A 118 -28.93 -1.02 9.15
C HIS A 118 -29.00 -2.25 8.23
N SER A 119 -29.81 -3.26 8.56
CA SER A 119 -29.97 -4.48 7.74
C SER A 119 -30.29 -4.17 6.28
N ASN A 120 -31.19 -3.21 6.07
CA ASN A 120 -31.68 -2.82 4.74
C ASN A 120 -30.68 -1.96 3.96
N ARG A 121 -29.59 -1.51 4.58
CA ARG A 121 -28.56 -0.65 3.98
C ARG A 121 -27.22 -1.37 3.76
N ARG A 122 -27.12 -2.67 4.10
CA ARG A 122 -25.84 -3.43 4.09
C ARG A 122 -25.17 -3.53 2.71
N SER A 123 -25.94 -3.34 1.64
CA SER A 123 -25.47 -3.41 0.25
C SER A 123 -25.40 -2.06 -0.46
N THR A 124 -25.91 -0.98 0.14
CA THR A 124 -26.15 0.30 -0.54
C THR A 124 -25.31 1.40 0.08
N GLY A 125 -24.06 1.52 -0.34
CA GLY A 125 -23.19 2.62 0.09
C GLY A 125 -21.80 2.62 -0.53
N ASN A 126 -21.38 3.76 -1.08
CA ASN A 126 -20.01 3.99 -1.56
C ASN A 126 -19.13 4.46 -0.38
N LYS A 127 -18.70 3.52 0.48
CA LYS A 127 -17.79 3.84 1.59
C LYS A 127 -16.42 4.36 1.12
N ALA A 128 -15.97 3.95 -0.07
CA ALA A 128 -14.79 4.54 -0.70
C ALA A 128 -14.92 6.08 -0.81
N ARG A 129 -16.10 6.56 -1.20
CA ARG A 129 -16.38 8.01 -1.29
C ARG A 129 -16.38 8.71 0.07
N GLN A 130 -16.80 8.02 1.14
CA GLN A 130 -16.73 8.57 2.50
C GLN A 130 -15.29 8.67 3.00
N VAL A 131 -14.44 7.69 2.67
CA VAL A 131 -13.01 7.77 2.97
C VAL A 131 -12.35 8.89 2.17
N GLU A 132 -12.69 9.06 0.90
CA GLU A 132 -12.21 10.19 0.08
C GLU A 132 -12.59 11.54 0.70
N GLU A 133 -13.81 11.65 1.24
CA GLU A 133 -14.30 12.84 1.92
C GLU A 133 -13.54 13.11 3.23
N ILE A 134 -13.23 12.07 4.01
CA ILE A 134 -12.34 12.17 5.19
C ILE A 134 -10.96 12.65 4.76
N HIS A 135 -10.36 12.08 3.71
CA HIS A 135 -9.05 12.49 3.22
C HIS A 135 -9.06 13.92 2.66
N LYS A 136 -10.19 14.38 2.12
CA LYS A 136 -10.37 15.77 1.69
C LYS A 136 -10.41 16.69 2.91
N GLN A 137 -11.18 16.35 3.93
CA GLN A 137 -11.23 17.09 5.20
C GLN A 137 -9.88 17.10 5.92
N GLU A 138 -9.16 15.98 5.94
CA GLU A 138 -7.81 15.91 6.51
C GLU A 138 -6.81 16.77 5.72
N ARG A 139 -6.89 16.79 4.39
CA ARG A 139 -6.06 17.69 3.56
C ARG A 139 -6.39 19.16 3.79
N GLU A 140 -7.66 19.49 3.93
CA GLU A 140 -8.11 20.86 4.23
C GLU A 140 -7.74 21.29 5.65
N ALA A 141 -7.82 20.38 6.63
CA ALA A 141 -7.47 20.63 8.04
C ALA A 141 -5.95 20.63 8.29
N CYS A 142 -5.19 19.82 7.55
CA CYS A 142 -3.73 19.81 7.59
C CYS A 142 -3.13 21.09 7.00
N GLY A 143 -3.95 21.92 6.35
CA GLY A 143 -3.56 23.21 5.82
C GLY A 143 -2.59 23.08 4.65
N SER A 144 -2.73 24.00 3.71
CA SER A 144 -1.70 24.39 2.77
C SER A 144 -0.31 24.20 3.38
N GLN A 145 0.53 23.43 2.70
CA GLN A 145 2.00 23.48 2.82
C GLN A 145 2.36 24.93 3.14
N ARG A 146 2.91 25.19 4.33
CA ARG A 146 3.31 26.53 4.72
C ARG A 146 4.13 27.07 3.56
N GLU A 147 3.60 28.07 2.84
CA GLU A 147 4.39 28.87 1.93
C GLU A 147 5.42 29.55 2.83
N LEU A 148 6.55 28.87 3.01
CA LEU A 148 7.69 29.50 3.64
C LEU A 148 8.05 30.63 2.69
N PRO A 149 8.01 31.90 3.13
CA PRO A 149 8.53 32.96 2.31
C PRO A 149 10.02 32.65 2.12
N LEU A 150 10.39 32.11 0.96
CA LEU A 150 11.76 32.02 0.54
C LEU A 150 12.19 33.47 0.28
N ALA A 151 12.58 34.15 1.34
CA ALA A 151 13.30 35.41 1.23
C ALA A 151 14.63 35.08 0.56
N THR A 152 14.73 35.37 -0.74
CA THR A 152 15.99 35.42 -1.45
C THR A 152 16.79 36.58 -0.88
N VAL A 153 17.60 36.29 0.14
CA VAL A 153 18.61 37.24 0.62
C VAL A 153 19.62 37.40 -0.52
N PRO A 154 19.80 38.61 -1.10
CA PRO A 154 20.85 38.84 -2.08
C PRO A 154 22.20 38.69 -1.37
N ILE A 155 22.85 37.54 -1.54
CA ILE A 155 24.22 37.32 -1.07
C ILE A 155 25.12 38.13 -2.00
N ALA A 156 25.90 39.05 -1.45
CA ALA A 156 26.90 39.80 -2.20
C ALA A 156 27.86 38.79 -2.87
N ALA A 157 28.27 39.06 -4.11
CA ALA A 157 29.07 38.12 -4.90
C ALA A 157 30.35 37.63 -4.20
N GLY A 158 30.85 38.37 -3.20
CA GLY A 158 31.97 38.02 -2.33
C GLY A 158 31.78 36.81 -1.41
N ASP A 159 30.54 36.54 -0.97
CA ASP A 159 30.24 35.56 0.09
C ASP A 159 29.61 34.26 -0.44
N GLN A 160 29.65 34.05 -1.77
CA GLN A 160 29.16 32.80 -2.35
C GLN A 160 30.19 31.68 -2.12
N PRO A 161 29.82 30.57 -1.44
CA PRO A 161 30.76 29.50 -1.07
C PRO A 161 31.27 28.66 -2.25
N VAL A 162 30.91 29.01 -3.50
CA VAL A 162 31.30 28.30 -4.72
C VAL A 162 32.30 29.11 -5.57
N ARG A 163 32.89 30.18 -5.00
CA ARG A 163 33.85 31.04 -5.71
C ARG A 163 35.28 30.49 -5.81
N GLU A 164 35.56 29.36 -5.17
CA GLU A 164 36.83 28.67 -5.35
C GLU A 164 36.85 28.06 -6.75
N GLU A 165 37.63 28.67 -7.65
CA GLU A 165 37.99 28.10 -8.95
C GLU A 165 38.80 26.83 -8.71
N HIS A 166 38.11 25.69 -8.54
CA HIS A 166 38.75 24.40 -8.60
C HIS A 166 39.22 24.19 -10.04
N ASN A 167 40.55 24.19 -10.25
CA ASN A 167 41.20 23.71 -11.47
C ASN A 167 40.96 22.20 -11.62
N TRP A 168 39.75 21.82 -12.05
CA TRP A 168 39.44 20.43 -12.38
C TRP A 168 40.10 20.10 -13.72
N LYS A 169 40.98 19.08 -13.71
CA LYS A 169 41.47 18.46 -14.94
C LYS A 169 40.35 17.58 -15.49
N ASP A 170 40.08 17.72 -16.79
CA ASP A 170 39.14 16.90 -17.55
C ASP A 170 39.43 15.40 -17.37
N THR A 171 38.72 14.74 -16.46
CA THR A 171 38.52 13.29 -16.50
C THR A 171 37.06 13.03 -16.80
N CYS A 172 36.84 12.47 -17.99
CA CYS A 172 35.56 12.17 -18.62
C CYS A 172 34.58 11.40 -17.71
N TYR A 173 33.81 12.08 -16.87
CA TYR A 173 32.50 11.64 -16.40
C TYR A 173 31.62 12.87 -16.25
N GLY A 174 30.71 13.05 -17.21
CA GLY A 174 29.86 14.22 -17.33
C GLY A 174 28.90 14.39 -16.16
N VAL A 175 28.99 15.54 -15.50
CA VAL A 175 27.93 16.05 -14.62
C VAL A 175 27.11 17.04 -15.45
N TRP A 176 25.89 16.64 -15.81
CA TRP A 176 24.93 17.55 -16.44
C TRP A 176 24.27 18.40 -15.35
N LEU A 177 24.77 19.62 -15.17
CA LEU A 177 24.08 20.69 -14.44
C LEU A 177 23.31 21.54 -15.46
N PHE A 178 21.98 21.48 -15.41
CA PHE A 178 21.09 22.32 -16.21
C PHE A 178 20.80 23.61 -15.43
N PHE A 179 21.29 24.75 -15.93
CA PHE A 179 20.81 26.07 -15.52
C PHE A 179 20.31 26.82 -16.78
N SER A 180 19.00 27.02 -16.86
CA SER A 180 18.40 27.99 -17.78
C SER A 180 18.75 29.40 -17.36
N TYR A 181 18.98 30.30 -18.32
CA TYR A 181 18.26 31.56 -18.55
C TYR A 181 19.07 32.43 -19.50
N ASN A 182 18.48 32.79 -20.65
CA ASN A 182 18.73 34.12 -21.20
C ASN A 182 17.50 34.58 -21.99
N VAL A 183 16.76 35.49 -21.37
CA VAL A 183 15.81 36.38 -22.02
C VAL A 183 16.55 37.68 -22.28
N GLY A 184 16.53 38.13 -23.54
CA GLY A 184 16.68 39.53 -23.91
C GLY A 184 18.04 39.90 -24.50
N TRP A 185 18.06 40.19 -25.80
CA TRP A 185 18.19 41.57 -26.31
C TRP A 185 17.24 41.74 -27.48
#